data_AF-A0A8I1URD5-F1
#
_entry.id   AF-A0A8I1URD5-F1
#
_cell.length_a   1.000
_cell.length_b   1.000
_cell.length_c   1.000
_cell.angle_alpha   90.00
_cell.angle_beta   90.00
_cell.angle_gamma   90.00
#
_symmetry.space_group_name_H-M   'P 1'
#
loop_
_entity.id
_entity.type
_entity.pdbx_description
1 polymer ?
#
loop_
_entity_poly.entity_id
_entity_poly.type
_entity_poly.pdbx_seq_one_letter_code
_entity_poly.pdbx_strand_id
1 'polypeptide(L)' 'MADYSALSSSELEDRIAIVRDNLRQLIEQAAAASGGQTEERNADRIAQQTDELDALIKERDGRKRG' A
#
# COMPACT_ATOMS: atom_id res chain seq x y z
N MET A 1 -7.96 11.47 0.42
CA MET A 1 -6.58 11.00 0.18
C MET A 1 -5.72 11.51 1.32
N ALA A 2 -4.88 10.66 1.90
CA ALA A 2 -3.92 11.11 2.92
C ALA A 2 -2.91 12.05 2.29
N ASP A 3 -2.56 13.12 3.01
CA ASP A 3 -1.54 14.06 2.59
C ASP A 3 -0.18 13.60 3.11
N TYR A 4 0.71 13.18 2.20
CA TYR A 4 2.03 12.65 2.52
C TYR A 4 3.13 13.71 2.44
N SER A 5 2.82 14.95 2.04
CA SER A 5 3.82 16.01 1.91
C SER A 5 4.43 16.41 3.25
N ALA A 6 3.72 16.15 4.36
CA ALA A 6 4.18 16.41 5.72
C ALA A 6 5.21 15.39 6.25
N LEU A 7 5.33 14.21 5.62
CA LEU A 7 6.29 13.18 6.04
C LEU A 7 7.71 13.56 5.60
N SER A 8 8.72 13.28 6.41
CA SER A 8 10.11 13.26 5.98
C SER A 8 10.37 12.14 4.95
N SER A 9 11.49 12.21 4.23
CA SER A 9 11.82 11.17 3.24
C SER A 9 12.03 9.80 3.87
N SER A 10 12.57 9.72 5.09
CA SER A 10 12.70 8.45 5.82
C SER A 10 11.36 7.89 6.23
N GLU A 11 10.47 8.72 6.79
CA GLU A 11 9.12 8.29 7.18
C GLU A 11 8.29 7.83 5.96
N LEU A 12 8.49 8.47 4.81
CA LEU A 12 7.86 8.09 3.56
C LEU A 12 8.32 6.70 3.08
N GLU A 13 9.62 6.43 3.11
CA GLU A 13 10.17 5.11 2.75
C GLU A 13 9.76 4.02 3.75
N ASP A 14 9.72 4.33 5.04
CA ASP A 14 9.24 3.42 6.08
C ASP A 14 7.77 3.05 5.85
N ARG A 15 6.94 4.05 5.52
CA ARG A 15 5.52 3.82 5.20
C ARG A 15 5.35 2.97 3.94
N ILE A 16 6.16 3.22 2.90
CA ILE A 16 6.18 2.39 1.67
C ILE A 16 6.53 0.94 2.02
N ALA A 17 7.53 0.71 2.88
CA ALA A 17 7.92 -0.63 3.31
C ALA A 17 6.78 -1.34 4.05
N ILE A 18 6.11 -0.65 4.97
CA ILE A 18 4.95 -1.17 5.71
C ILE A 18 3.81 -1.55 4.76
N VAL A 19 3.45 -0.67 3.82
CA VAL A 19 2.34 -0.93 2.88
C VAL A 19 2.67 -2.10 1.95
N ARG A 20 3.91 -2.21 1.47
CA ARG A 20 4.35 -3.36 0.66
C ARG A 20 4.30 -4.67 1.43
N ASP A 21 4.69 -4.65 2.70
CA ASP A 21 4.62 -5.83 3.55
C ASP A 21 3.17 -6.28 3.78
N ASN A 22 2.29 -5.32 4.05
CA ASN A 22 0.86 -5.58 4.20
C ASN A 22 0.24 -6.14 2.91
N LEU A 23 0.59 -5.59 1.74
CA LEU A 23 0.13 -6.10 0.44
C LEU A 23 0.58 -7.55 0.21
N ARG A 24 1.84 -7.87 0.52
CA ARG A 24 2.36 -9.24 0.43
C ARG A 24 1.57 -10.19 1.32
N GLN A 25 1.33 -9.81 2.57
CA GLN A 25 0.53 -10.62 3.50
C GLN A 25 -0.92 -10.80 3.02
N LEU A 26 -1.55 -9.76 2.48
CA LEU A 26 -2.91 -9.83 1.95
C LEU A 26 -3.00 -10.72 0.71
N ILE A 27 -2.00 -10.68 -0.17
CA ILE A 27 -1.93 -11.56 -1.35
C ILE A 27 -1.75 -13.02 -0.91
N GLU A 28 -0.89 -13.29 0.07
CA GLU A 28 -0.73 -14.63 0.66
C GLU A 28 -2.04 -15.13 1.28
N GLN A 29 -2.75 -14.27 2.01
CA GLN A 29 -4.06 -14.59 2.60
C GLN A 29 -5.13 -14.83 1.54
N ALA A 30 -5.16 -14.02 0.48
CA ALA A 30 -6.09 -14.19 -0.64
C ALA A 30 -5.83 -15.49 -1.40
N ALA A 31 -4.57 -15.87 -1.60
CA ALA A 31 -4.19 -17.13 -2.23
C ALA A 31 -4.49 -18.36 -1.35
N ALA A 32 -4.45 -18.21 -0.03
CA ALA A 32 -4.76 -19.26 0.93
C ALA A 32 -6.26 -19.39 1.25
N ALA A 33 -7.04 -18.32 1.05
CA ALA A 33 -8.48 -18.34 1.24
C ALA A 33 -9.14 -19.15 0.11
N SER A 34 -9.97 -20.13 0.47
CA SER A 34 -10.82 -20.85 -0.48
C SER A 34 -12.28 -20.37 -0.35
N GLY A 35 -12.65 -19.39 -1.18
CA GLY A 35 -14.04 -19.02 -1.49
C GLY A 35 -14.63 -17.79 -0.77
N GLY A 36 -15.50 -17.08 -1.52
CA GLY A 36 -16.58 -16.21 -1.02
C GLY A 36 -16.16 -14.88 -0.40
N GLN A 37 -16.98 -14.36 0.53
CA GLN A 37 -16.89 -13.02 1.14
C GLN A 37 -15.50 -12.65 1.74
N THR A 38 -14.64 -13.63 2.02
CA THR A 38 -13.25 -13.42 2.47
C THR A 38 -12.35 -12.97 1.30
N GLU A 39 -12.53 -13.55 0.11
CA GLU A 39 -11.81 -13.13 -1.10
C GLU A 39 -12.19 -11.70 -1.51
N GLU A 40 -13.47 -11.34 -1.45
CA GLU A 40 -13.94 -9.99 -1.76
C GLU A 40 -13.38 -8.95 -0.79
N ARG A 41 -13.42 -9.22 0.54
CA ARG A 41 -12.80 -8.34 1.54
C ARG A 41 -11.29 -8.22 1.37
N ASN A 42 -10.61 -9.30 0.98
CA ASN A 42 -9.17 -9.26 0.73
C ASN A 42 -8.87 -8.43 -0.54
N ALA A 43 -9.68 -8.58 -1.59
CA ALA A 43 -9.56 -7.80 -2.82
C ALA A 43 -9.74 -6.30 -2.55
N ASP A 44 -10.77 -5.91 -1.79
CA ASP A 44 -11.00 -4.51 -1.42
C ASP A 44 -9.82 -3.91 -0.64
N ARG A 45 -9.25 -4.66 0.31
CA ARG A 45 -8.11 -4.22 1.10
C ARG A 45 -6.83 -4.13 0.26
N ILE A 46 -6.63 -5.06 -0.67
CA ILE A 46 -5.52 -5.03 -1.63
C ILE A 46 -5.63 -3.79 -2.52
N ALA A 47 -6.83 -3.48 -3.03
CA ALA A 47 -7.06 -2.30 -3.85
C ALA A 47 -6.74 -1.01 -3.07
N GLN A 48 -7.27 -0.87 -1.85
CA GLN A 48 -7.01 0.29 -0.99
C GLN A 48 -5.50 0.48 -0.68
N GLN A 49 -4.78 -0.60 -0.39
CA GLN A 49 -3.34 -0.51 -0.11
C GLN A 49 -2.50 -0.28 -1.37
N THR A 50 -2.97 -0.74 -2.53
CA THR A 50 -2.32 -0.44 -3.81
C THR A 50 -2.44 1.05 -4.13
N ASP A 51 -3.64 1.63 -3.95
CA ASP A 51 -3.86 3.07 -4.14
C ASP A 51 -3.02 3.92 -3.16
N GLU A 52 -2.90 3.49 -1.90
CA GLU A 52 -2.00 4.12 -0.92
C GLU A 52 -0.53 4.02 -1.36
N LEU A 53 -0.09 2.84 -1.81
CA LEU A 53 1.28 2.63 -2.27
C LEU A 53 1.61 3.53 -3.47
N ASP A 54 0.70 3.64 -4.43
CA ASP A 54 0.89 4.48 -5.62
C ASP A 54 0.99 5.97 -5.24
N ALA A 55 0.17 6.44 -4.31
CA ALA A 55 0.26 7.80 -3.80
C ALA A 55 1.60 8.07 -3.08
N LEU A 56 2.07 7.14 -2.26
CA LEU A 56 3.37 7.24 -1.58
C LEU A 56 4.56 7.24 -2.56
N ILE A 57 4.51 6.37 -3.58
CA ILE A 57 5.54 6.32 -4.63
C ILE A 57 5.55 7.62 -5.43
N LYS A 58 4.38 8.15 -5.79
CA LYS A 58 4.27 9.42 -6.51
C LYS A 58 4.88 10.58 -5.72
N GLU A 59 4.59 10.67 -4.42
CA GLU A 59 5.17 11.68 -3.53
C GLU A 59 6.70 11.56 -3.49
N ARG A 60 7.22 10.34 -3.27
CA ARG A 60 8.67 10.08 -3.21
C ARG A 60 9.36 10.47 -4.52
N ASP A 61 8.80 10.04 -5.64
CA ASP A 61 9.40 10.27 -6.95
C ASP A 61 9.29 11.75 -7.35
N GLY A 62 8.27 12.48 -6.88
CA GLY A 62 8.18 13.94 -6.97
C GLY A 62 9.36 14.62 -6.28
N ARG A 63 9.70 14.19 -5.06
CA ARG A 63 10.85 14.72 -4.30
C ARG A 63 12.20 14.43 -4.94
N LYS A 64 12.35 13.28 -5.60
CA LYS A 64 13.62 12.91 -6.29
C LYS A 64 13.85 13.71 -7.58
N ARG A 65 12.80 14.34 -8.14
CA ARG A 65 12.85 15.09 -9.39
C ARG A 65 12.93 16.62 -9.20
N GLY A 66 12.65 17.11 -7.99
CA GLY A 66 12.80 18.53 -7.61
C GLY A 66 14.13 18.80 -6.94
#